data_AF-A0A074LIW7-F1
#
_entry.id   AF-A0A074LIW7-F1
#
_cell.length_a   1.000
_cell.length_b   1.000
_cell.length_c   1.000
_cell.angle_alpha   90.00
_cell.angle_beta   90.00
_cell.angle_gamma   90.00
#
_symmetry.space_group_name_H-M   'P 1'
#
loop_
_entity.id
_entity.type
_entity.pdbx_description
1 polymer ?
#
loop_
_entity_poly.entity_id
_entity_poly.type
_entity_poly.pdbx_seq_one_letter_code
_entity_poly.pdbx_strand_id
1 'polypeptide(L)'
;MEYTQTSKQLLDELLSPIPFMVRPMAKKMIEKQIFAEAEKAGHTVADDEDVIRGYIIAGAKKEADRDRMKKFLTDKGYDLGKYEDLFTVEA
;
A
#
# COMPACT_ATOMS: atom_id res chain seq x y z
N MET A 1 10.07 8.94 10.41
CA MET A 1 8.97 7.97 10.58
C MET A 1 9.54 6.59 10.38
N GLU A 2 9.32 5.69 11.32
CA GLU A 2 9.84 4.31 11.26
C GLU A 2 8.72 3.35 10.89
N TYR A 3 9.10 2.20 10.34
CA TYR A 3 8.17 1.08 10.09
C TYR A 3 8.26 0.09 11.23
N THR A 4 7.14 -0.53 11.57
CA THR A 4 7.17 -1.74 12.40
C THR A 4 7.89 -2.87 11.66
N GLN A 5 8.29 -3.90 12.41
CA GLN A 5 8.99 -5.04 11.84
C GLN A 5 8.10 -5.83 10.86
N THR A 6 6.79 -5.91 11.15
CA THR A 6 5.77 -6.52 10.29
C THR A 6 5.53 -5.69 9.03
N SER A 7 5.38 -4.36 9.15
CA SER A 7 5.19 -3.43 8.03
C SER A 7 6.27 -3.55 6.96
N LYS A 8 7.54 -3.68 7.38
CA LYS A 8 8.68 -3.86 6.46
C LYS A 8 8.58 -5.16 5.67
N GLN A 9 8.16 -6.25 6.31
CA GLN A 9 7.98 -7.53 5.63
C GLN A 9 6.79 -7.47 4.67
N LEU A 10 5.68 -6.87 5.11
CA LEU A 10 4.49 -6.69 4.29
C LEU A 10 4.80 -5.91 3.01
N LEU A 11 5.53 -4.81 3.11
CA LEU A 11 5.94 -4.01 1.97
C LEU A 11 6.76 -4.83 0.96
N ASP A 12 7.69 -5.67 1.40
CA ASP A 12 8.49 -6.50 0.48
C ASP A 12 7.63 -7.54 -0.25
N GLU A 13 6.67 -8.15 0.45
CA GLU A 13 5.71 -9.08 -0.14
C GLU A 13 4.82 -8.40 -1.19
N LEU A 14 4.32 -7.19 -0.90
CA LEU A 14 3.50 -6.40 -1.83
C LEU A 14 4.30 -5.96 -3.07
N LEU A 15 5.62 -5.81 -2.92
CA LEU A 15 6.55 -5.51 -4.01
C LEU A 15 7.05 -6.76 -4.75
N SER A 16 6.84 -7.96 -4.23
CA SER A 16 7.24 -9.24 -4.84
C SER A 16 6.61 -9.46 -6.24
N PRO A 17 5.31 -9.19 -6.47
CA PRO A 17 4.70 -9.34 -7.80
C PRO A 17 5.10 -8.25 -8.81
N ILE A 18 5.90 -7.26 -8.41
CA ILE A 18 6.31 -6.12 -9.24
C ILE A 18 7.66 -6.42 -9.92
N PRO A 19 7.82 -6.16 -11.23
CA PRO A 19 9.08 -6.40 -11.93
C PRO A 19 10.25 -5.67 -11.28
N PHE A 20 11.41 -6.34 -11.18
CA PHE A 20 12.61 -5.79 -10.52
C PHE A 20 13.04 -4.43 -11.08
N MET A 21 12.84 -4.19 -12.38
CA MET A 21 13.16 -2.92 -13.04
C MET A 21 12.40 -1.72 -12.46
N VAL A 22 11.15 -1.92 -12.02
CA VAL A 22 10.29 -0.85 -11.47
C VAL A 22 10.09 -0.95 -9.97
N ARG A 23 10.51 -2.07 -9.35
CA ARG A 23 10.48 -2.31 -7.89
C ARG A 23 11.07 -1.16 -7.05
N PRO A 24 12.26 -0.60 -7.35
CA PRO A 24 12.80 0.50 -6.54
C PRO A 24 11.99 1.81 -6.69
N MET A 25 11.40 2.06 -7.85
CA MET A 25 10.58 3.24 -8.09
C MET A 25 9.21 3.10 -7.42
N ALA A 26 8.57 1.94 -7.58
CA ALA A 26 7.33 1.59 -6.90
C ALA A 26 7.49 1.64 -5.39
N LYS A 27 8.56 1.03 -4.85
CA LYS A 27 8.89 1.06 -3.42
C LYS A 27 8.94 2.48 -2.89
N LYS A 28 9.72 3.37 -3.51
CA LYS A 28 9.79 4.78 -3.07
C LYS A 28 8.45 5.51 -3.12
N MET A 29 7.63 5.25 -4.15
CA MET A 29 6.31 5.86 -4.25
C MET A 29 5.37 5.36 -3.14
N ILE A 30 5.37 4.05 -2.90
CA ILE A 30 4.59 3.42 -1.84
C ILE A 30 5.07 3.96 -0.48
N GLU A 31 6.36 3.91 -0.18
CA GLU A 31 6.94 4.42 1.08
C GLU A 31 6.54 5.89 1.34
N LYS A 32 6.62 6.75 0.33
CA LYS A 32 6.20 8.15 0.45
C LYS A 32 4.73 8.26 0.84
N GLN A 33 3.88 7.41 0.26
CA GLN A 33 2.45 7.44 0.50
C GLN A 33 2.08 6.85 1.86
N ILE A 34 2.76 5.80 2.27
CA ILE A 34 2.61 5.21 3.61
C ILE A 34 2.90 6.26 4.68
N PHE A 35 4.03 6.97 4.55
CA PHE A 35 4.38 8.01 5.50
C PHE A 35 3.37 9.15 5.50
N ALA A 36 2.89 9.57 4.33
CA ALA A 36 1.85 10.60 4.25
C ALA A 36 0.55 10.19 4.96
N GLU A 37 0.12 8.93 4.82
CA GLU A 37 -1.08 8.42 5.47
C GLU A 37 -0.90 8.24 6.98
N ALA A 38 0.24 7.72 7.40
CA ALA A 38 0.58 7.62 8.82
C ALA A 38 0.66 9.00 9.48
N GLU A 39 1.20 10.01 8.79
CA GLU A 39 1.28 11.38 9.30
C GLU A 39 -0.12 12.02 9.42
N LYS A 40 -0.99 11.80 8.42
CA LYS A 40 -2.40 12.21 8.48
C LYS A 40 -3.16 11.54 9.62
N ALA A 41 -2.86 10.27 9.89
CA ALA A 41 -3.45 9.51 11.01
C ALA A 41 -2.87 9.92 12.37
N GLY A 42 -1.80 10.74 12.39
CA GLY A 42 -1.08 11.09 13.62
C GLY A 42 -0.25 9.94 14.20
N HIS A 43 0.00 8.89 13.40
CA HIS A 43 0.83 7.77 13.80
C HIS A 43 2.31 8.16 13.79
N THR A 44 3.03 7.82 14.85
CA THR A 44 4.48 8.07 14.93
C THR A 44 5.30 6.98 14.21
N VAL A 45 4.70 5.80 14.07
CA VAL A 45 5.27 4.60 13.45
C VAL A 45 4.25 4.06 12.45
N ALA A 46 4.70 3.76 11.23
CA ALA A 46 3.84 3.20 10.18
C ALA A 46 3.53 1.74 10.46
N ASP A 47 2.26 1.47 10.73
CA ASP A 47 1.72 0.13 10.96
C ASP A 47 1.34 -0.56 9.63
N ASP A 48 0.99 -1.84 9.70
CA ASP A 48 0.61 -2.64 8.54
C ASP A 48 -0.59 -2.01 7.80
N GLU A 49 -1.51 -1.38 8.54
CA GLU A 49 -2.62 -0.62 7.92
C GLU A 49 -2.11 0.54 7.06
N ASP A 50 -1.15 1.33 7.54
CA ASP A 50 -0.59 2.46 6.79
C ASP A 50 0.17 1.96 5.55
N VAL A 51 0.86 0.81 5.66
CA VAL A 51 1.53 0.15 4.54
C VAL A 51 0.54 -0.22 3.44
N ILE A 52 -0.59 -0.83 3.81
CA ILE A 52 -1.64 -1.24 2.88
C ILE A 52 -2.28 -0.02 2.23
N ARG A 53 -2.60 1.02 2.99
CA ARG A 53 -3.17 2.27 2.44
C ARG A 53 -2.23 2.91 1.43
N GLY A 54 -0.96 3.08 1.78
CA GLY A 54 0.03 3.66 0.89
C GLY A 54 0.28 2.79 -0.35
N TYR A 55 0.25 1.47 -0.21
CA TYR A 55 0.32 0.53 -1.34
C TYR A 55 -0.87 0.69 -2.27
N ILE A 56 -2.09 0.70 -1.73
CA ILE A 56 -3.34 0.91 -2.47
C ILE A 56 -3.28 2.23 -3.23
N ILE A 57 -2.99 3.34 -2.57
CA ILE A 57 -2.98 4.67 -3.22
C ILE A 57 -1.90 4.75 -4.31
N ALA A 58 -0.71 4.19 -4.06
CA ALA A 58 0.38 4.21 -5.03
C ALA A 58 0.11 3.31 -6.24
N GLY A 59 -0.53 2.15 -6.03
CA GLY A 59 -0.87 1.18 -7.08
C GLY A 59 -2.20 1.46 -7.81
N ALA A 60 -3.20 2.02 -7.13
CA ALA A 60 -4.52 2.32 -7.66
C ALA A 60 -4.52 3.41 -8.75
N LYS A 61 -3.38 4.09 -8.96
CA LYS A 61 -3.16 4.96 -10.13
C LYS A 61 -3.39 4.27 -11.47
N LYS A 62 -3.29 2.94 -11.52
CA LYS A 62 -3.62 2.14 -12.70
C LYS A 62 -4.81 1.26 -12.41
N GLU A 63 -5.84 1.39 -13.25
CA GLU A 63 -7.10 0.66 -13.07
C GLU A 63 -6.93 -0.86 -13.11
N ALA A 64 -6.02 -1.35 -13.95
CA ALA A 64 -5.69 -2.77 -14.06
C ALA A 64 -5.04 -3.35 -12.78
N ASP A 65 -4.32 -2.52 -12.02
CA ASP A 65 -3.69 -2.93 -10.77
C ASP A 65 -4.71 -2.99 -9.62
N ARG A 66 -5.79 -2.21 -9.65
CA ARG A 66 -6.84 -2.19 -8.61
C ARG A 66 -7.49 -3.56 -8.39
N ASP A 67 -7.91 -4.24 -9.46
CA ASP A 67 -8.58 -5.55 -9.34
C ASP A 67 -7.63 -6.62 -8.77
N ARG A 68 -6.36 -6.58 -9.19
CA ARG A 68 -5.32 -7.49 -8.70
C ARG A 68 -5.04 -7.25 -7.22
N MET A 69 -4.97 -5.99 -6.79
CA MET A 69 -4.74 -5.62 -5.40
C MET A 69 -5.91 -6.00 -4.50
N LYS A 70 -7.16 -5.77 -4.96
CA LYS A 70 -8.35 -6.22 -4.24
C LYS A 70 -8.31 -7.74 -4.03
N LYS A 71 -8.09 -8.51 -5.09
CA LYS A 71 -7.96 -9.97 -4.99
C LYS A 71 -6.83 -10.40 -4.04
N PHE A 72 -5.65 -9.80 -4.14
CA PHE A 72 -4.51 -10.14 -3.29
C PHE A 72 -4.74 -9.82 -1.81
N LEU A 73 -5.35 -8.68 -1.51
CA LEU A 73 -5.63 -8.25 -0.14
C LEU A 73 -6.79 -9.06 0.47
N THR A 74 -7.84 -9.35 -0.30
CA THR A 74 -8.92 -10.25 0.14
C THR A 74 -8.41 -11.66 0.38
N ASP A 75 -7.53 -12.19 -0.48
CA ASP A 75 -6.90 -13.51 -0.31
C ASP A 75 -6.06 -13.57 0.97
N LYS A 76 -5.37 -12.47 1.32
CA LYS A 76 -4.70 -12.31 2.61
C LYS A 76 -5.62 -12.10 3.82
N GLY A 77 -6.93 -11.97 3.60
CA GLY A 77 -7.92 -11.77 4.67
C GLY A 77 -8.03 -10.33 5.18
N TYR A 78 -7.55 -9.35 4.41
CA TYR A 78 -7.74 -7.94 4.75
C TYR A 78 -9.15 -7.46 4.37
N ASP A 79 -9.75 -6.69 5.26
CA ASP A 79 -11.04 -6.08 5.02
C ASP A 79 -10.91 -4.88 4.07
N LEU A 80 -11.37 -5.06 2.83
CA LEU A 80 -11.32 -4.03 1.80
C LEU A 80 -12.33 -2.90 2.01
N GLY A 81 -13.36 -3.09 2.84
CA GLY A 81 -14.39 -2.09 3.10
C GLY A 81 -13.81 -0.79 3.65
N LYS A 82 -12.74 -0.90 4.46
CA LYS A 82 -12.01 0.26 5.01
C LYS A 82 -11.16 1.01 3.98
N TYR A 83 -10.91 0.41 2.82
CA TYR A 83 -10.03 0.95 1.79
C TYR A 83 -10.77 1.27 0.49
N GLU A 84 -12.09 1.07 0.40
CA GLU A 84 -12.88 1.37 -0.80
C GLU A 84 -12.69 2.81 -1.27
N ASP A 85 -12.61 3.75 -0.34
CA ASP A 85 -12.33 5.17 -0.60
C ASP A 85 -11.01 5.36 -1.35
N LEU A 86 -9.97 4.60 -1.00
CA LEU A 86 -8.64 4.68 -1.60
C LEU A 86 -8.57 4.09 -3.02
N PHE A 87 -9.55 3.26 -3.41
CA PHE A 87 -9.68 2.77 -4.78
C PHE A 87 -10.39 3.77 -5.69
N THR A 88 -11.10 4.73 -5.10
CA THR A 88 -11.87 5.77 -5.80
C THR A 88 -10.94 6.93 -6.13
N VAL A 89 -10.11 6.73 -7.16
CA VAL A 89 -9.35 7.84 -7.73
C VAL A 89 -10.35 8.65 -8.54
N GLU A 90 -10.93 9.71 -7.94
CA GLU A 90 -11.68 10.70 -8.70
C GLU A 90 -10.76 11.26 -9.79
N ALA A 91 -11.25 11.21 -11.03
CA ALA A 91 -10.55 11.62 -12.24
C ALA A 91 -10.37 13.14 -12.33
#